data_AF-A0A836K705-F1
#
_entry.id   AF-A0A836K705-F1
#
_cell.length_a   1.000
_cell.length_b   1.000
_cell.length_c   1.000
_cell.angle_alpha   90.00
_cell.angle_beta   90.00
_cell.angle_gamma   90.00
#
_symmetry.space_group_name_H-M   'P 1'
#
loop_
_entity.id
_entity.type
_entity.pdbx_description
1 polymer ?
#
loop_
_entity_poly.entity_id
_entity_poly.type
_entity_poly.pdbx_seq_one_letter_code
_entity_poly.pdbx_strand_id
1 'polypeptide(L)'
;MIFTRTTGLLSRYLYRGAQRYLNNDHVSWTPTETRNEIKNEKHIVWLDMEMTGLEVETCHILEVACFITDEQLELASDYLNIVVHQPDKVLENMSDWCKVQHKKSGLIDECRLSKTTLEEAQQRTLNFLENHVPKGVCPLAGNSVYMDRTFLKKYMPLIDNYLHYRIIDISTIKDLAR
;
A
#
# COMPACT_ATOMS: atom_id res chain seq x y z
N MET A 1 3.94 4.82 10.13
CA MET A 1 3.34 6.17 10.33
C MET A 1 2.08 6.13 9.51
N ILE A 2 0.94 5.89 10.16
CA ILE A 2 -0.38 5.58 9.56
C ILE A 2 -0.82 6.77 8.68
N PHE A 3 -0.58 6.70 7.38
CA PHE A 3 -0.72 7.82 6.44
C PHE A 3 -1.85 7.64 5.43
N THR A 4 -2.46 6.45 5.33
CA THR A 4 -3.51 6.16 4.32
C THR A 4 -4.82 6.92 4.54
N ARG A 5 -5.28 7.06 5.78
CA ARG A 5 -6.66 7.51 6.07
C ARG A 5 -6.77 8.90 6.71
N THR A 6 -5.81 9.34 7.53
CA THR A 6 -5.96 10.57 8.35
C THR A 6 -5.37 11.83 7.73
N THR A 7 -4.40 11.70 6.83
CA THR A 7 -4.10 12.78 5.88
C THR A 7 -4.49 12.24 4.54
N GLY A 8 -5.44 12.87 3.85
CA GLY A 8 -5.66 12.56 2.45
C GLY A 8 -4.44 12.97 1.64
N LEU A 9 -3.30 12.31 1.79
CA LEU A 9 -2.12 12.45 0.93
C LEU A 9 -2.28 11.42 -0.18
N LEU A 10 -2.54 10.15 0.14
CA LEU A 10 -3.12 9.24 -0.83
C LEU A 10 -4.47 9.77 -1.32
N SER A 11 -5.41 10.14 -0.44
CA SER A 11 -6.67 10.74 -0.91
C SER A 11 -6.50 12.06 -1.68
N ARG A 12 -5.53 12.95 -1.45
CA ARG A 12 -5.33 14.17 -2.29
C ARG A 12 -4.52 13.91 -3.54
N TYR A 13 -3.63 12.92 -3.60
CA TYR A 13 -3.00 12.52 -4.86
C TYR A 13 -4.02 11.77 -5.73
N LEU A 14 -4.81 10.87 -5.14
CA LEU A 14 -5.96 10.22 -5.75
C LEU A 14 -7.04 11.24 -6.18
N TYR A 15 -7.42 12.19 -5.32
CA TYR A 15 -8.41 13.23 -5.63
C TYR A 15 -7.87 14.31 -6.56
N ARG A 16 -6.59 14.74 -6.50
CA ARG A 16 -6.07 15.77 -7.42
C ARG A 16 -5.82 15.19 -8.80
N GLY A 17 -5.39 13.93 -8.90
CA GLY A 17 -5.40 13.18 -10.16
C GLY A 17 -6.82 13.11 -10.70
N ALA A 18 -7.74 12.51 -9.94
CA ALA A 18 -9.15 12.39 -10.34
C ALA A 18 -9.83 13.74 -10.67
N GLN A 19 -9.60 14.82 -9.90
CA GLN A 19 -10.17 16.14 -10.18
C GLN A 19 -9.56 16.81 -11.41
N ARG A 20 -8.28 16.55 -11.75
CA ARG A 20 -7.71 17.00 -13.02
C ARG A 20 -8.35 16.29 -14.21
N TYR A 21 -8.73 15.03 -14.04
CA TYR A 21 -9.46 14.24 -15.04
C TYR A 21 -10.95 14.56 -15.11
N LEU A 22 -11.58 14.98 -14.01
CA LEU A 22 -13.01 15.30 -13.93
C LEU A 22 -13.35 16.75 -14.29
N ASN A 23 -12.42 17.70 -14.14
CA ASN A 23 -12.67 19.12 -14.44
C ASN A 23 -12.39 19.51 -15.90
N ASN A 24 -12.12 18.54 -16.78
CA ASN A 24 -11.85 18.79 -18.20
C ASN A 24 -13.09 18.37 -19.01
N ASP A 25 -14.09 19.25 -19.09
CA ASP A 25 -15.42 19.04 -19.73
C ASP A 25 -15.39 18.77 -21.25
N HIS A 26 -14.23 18.43 -21.83
CA HIS A 26 -14.07 18.06 -23.23
C HIS A 26 -13.08 16.91 -23.46
N VAL A 27 -12.94 15.97 -22.52
CA VAL A 27 -12.28 14.70 -22.82
C VAL A 27 -13.35 13.68 -23.15
N SER A 28 -13.56 13.44 -24.45
CA SER A 28 -14.29 12.27 -24.92
C SER A 28 -13.66 11.04 -24.28
N TRP A 29 -14.44 10.30 -23.50
CA TRP A 29 -14.03 9.01 -22.95
C TRP A 29 -13.84 8.05 -24.11
N THR A 30 -12.66 8.06 -24.73
CA THR A 30 -12.18 6.87 -25.41
C THR A 30 -11.76 5.94 -24.29
N PRO A 31 -12.27 4.69 -24.22
CA PRO A 31 -11.67 3.68 -23.39
C PRO A 31 -10.18 3.74 -23.71
N THR A 32 -9.37 4.19 -22.75
CA THR A 32 -7.93 4.12 -22.93
C THR A 32 -7.71 2.63 -23.06
N GLU A 33 -7.37 2.18 -24.27
CA GLU A 33 -6.92 0.82 -24.51
C GLU A 33 -6.04 0.50 -23.33
N THR A 34 -6.47 -0.45 -22.49
CA THR A 34 -5.63 -1.03 -21.44
C THR A 34 -4.35 -1.34 -22.16
N ARG A 35 -3.33 -0.51 -21.98
CA ARG A 35 -2.02 -0.82 -22.52
C ARG A 35 -1.77 -2.19 -21.93
N ASN A 36 -1.63 -3.19 -22.80
CA ASN A 36 -0.95 -4.41 -22.44
C ASN A 36 0.48 -3.97 -22.12
N GLU A 37 0.65 -3.31 -20.98
CA GLU A 37 1.94 -2.88 -20.48
C GLU A 37 2.59 -4.17 -20.01
N ILE A 38 3.40 -4.70 -20.93
CA ILE A 38 4.39 -5.73 -20.67
C ILE A 38 5.06 -5.34 -19.37
N LYS A 39 5.00 -6.23 -18.38
CA LYS A 39 5.64 -6.06 -17.07
C LYS A 39 6.99 -5.37 -17.24
N ASN A 40 7.11 -4.15 -16.74
CA ASN A 40 8.26 -3.30 -17.00
C ASN A 40 9.17 -3.30 -15.77
N GLU A 41 10.44 -3.60 -15.98
CA GLU A 41 11.48 -3.63 -14.95
C GLU A 41 11.68 -2.28 -14.24
N LYS A 42 11.31 -1.19 -14.91
CA LYS A 42 11.46 0.18 -14.40
C LYS A 42 10.28 0.67 -13.55
N HIS A 43 9.23 -0.14 -13.42
CA HIS A 43 8.09 0.21 -12.57
C HIS A 43 8.49 0.29 -11.10
N ILE A 44 7.72 1.08 -10.36
CA ILE A 44 7.90 1.33 -8.93
C ILE A 44 6.66 0.81 -8.20
N VAL A 45 6.85 -0.06 -7.22
CA VAL A 45 5.77 -0.63 -6.42
C VAL A 45 5.58 0.21 -5.18
N TRP A 46 4.48 0.96 -5.11
CA TRP A 46 4.11 1.76 -3.95
C TRP A 46 3.22 0.94 -3.03
N LEU A 47 3.63 0.75 -1.79
CA LEU A 47 2.86 0.00 -0.80
C LEU A 47 2.93 0.67 0.56
N ASP A 48 1.78 0.68 1.23
CA ASP A 48 1.59 1.22 2.57
C ASP A 48 0.82 0.18 3.39
N MET A 49 1.27 -0.08 4.62
CA MET A 49 0.57 -0.97 5.54
C MET A 49 0.14 -0.24 6.80
N GLU A 50 -1.00 -0.69 7.31
CA GLU A 50 -1.46 -0.34 8.64
C GLU A 50 -1.22 -1.52 9.57
N MET A 51 -0.65 -1.24 10.75
CA MET A 51 -0.29 -2.27 11.73
C MET A 51 -0.82 -1.90 13.12
N THR A 52 -0.88 -2.90 14.00
CA THR A 52 -1.23 -2.71 15.43
C THR A 52 -0.17 -1.93 16.21
N GLY A 53 1.01 -1.72 15.63
CA GLY A 53 2.15 -1.03 16.21
C GLY A 53 3.39 -1.19 15.32
N LEU A 54 4.56 -0.80 15.84
CA LEU A 54 5.83 -0.82 15.09
C LEU A 54 6.72 -2.02 15.43
N GLU A 55 6.37 -2.81 16.45
CA GLU A 55 7.21 -3.91 16.90
C GLU A 55 6.87 -5.20 16.13
N VAL A 56 7.69 -5.53 15.15
CA VAL A 56 7.50 -6.67 14.23
C VAL A 56 7.35 -8.00 14.97
N GLU A 57 7.95 -8.13 16.17
CA GLU A 57 7.84 -9.39 16.90
C GLU A 57 6.45 -9.67 17.48
N THR A 58 5.66 -8.63 17.73
CA THR A 58 4.40 -8.73 18.48
C THR A 58 3.20 -8.09 17.78
N CYS A 59 3.45 -7.21 16.82
CA CYS A 59 2.42 -6.48 16.11
C CYS A 59 1.96 -7.21 14.85
N HIS A 60 0.75 -6.89 14.40
CA HIS A 60 0.07 -7.59 13.30
C HIS A 60 -0.31 -6.59 12.21
N ILE A 61 -0.41 -7.08 10.98
CA ILE A 61 -0.89 -6.32 9.82
C ILE A 61 -2.42 -6.20 9.88
N LEU A 62 -2.93 -5.00 9.66
CA LEU A 62 -4.35 -4.64 9.64
C LEU A 62 -4.84 -4.33 8.23
N GLU A 63 -4.05 -3.62 7.43
CA GLU A 63 -4.40 -3.23 6.06
C GLU A 63 -3.14 -3.26 5.19
N VAL A 64 -3.32 -3.61 3.91
CA VAL A 64 -2.29 -3.48 2.86
C VAL A 64 -2.90 -2.76 1.68
N ALA A 65 -2.30 -1.63 1.31
CA ALA A 65 -2.62 -0.89 0.10
C ALA A 65 -1.43 -0.89 -0.86
N CYS A 66 -1.69 -1.04 -2.16
CA CYS A 66 -0.63 -1.10 -3.17
C CYS A 66 -1.08 -0.48 -4.50
N PHE A 67 -0.17 0.19 -5.19
CA PHE A 67 -0.32 0.61 -6.60
C PHE A 67 1.06 0.72 -7.26
N ILE A 68 1.09 0.86 -8.58
CA ILE A 68 2.31 0.86 -9.36
C ILE A 68 2.36 2.08 -10.25
N THR A 69 3.55 2.67 -10.35
CA THR A 69 3.83 3.75 -11.30
C THR A 69 4.94 3.36 -12.25
N ASP A 70 5.04 4.08 -13.37
CA ASP A 70 6.24 4.12 -14.17
C ASP A 70 7.37 4.94 -13.52
N GLU A 71 8.48 5.08 -14.22
CA GLU A 71 9.66 5.83 -13.78
C GLU A 71 9.43 7.36 -13.77
N GLN A 72 8.38 7.84 -14.44
CA GLN A 72 7.93 9.23 -14.43
C GLN A 72 6.88 9.51 -13.35
N LEU A 73 6.53 8.51 -12.53
CA LEU A 73 5.53 8.55 -11.47
C LEU A 73 4.08 8.64 -11.97
N GLU A 74 3.83 8.26 -13.22
CA GLU A 74 2.48 8.13 -13.76
C GLU A 74 1.90 6.75 -13.40
N LEU A 75 0.59 6.69 -13.14
CA LEU A 75 -0.08 5.47 -12.70
C LEU A 75 -0.06 4.40 -13.80
N ALA A 76 0.44 3.21 -13.45
CA ALA A 76 0.60 2.06 -14.36
C ALA A 76 -0.19 0.81 -13.90
N SER A 77 -1.07 0.95 -12.91
CA SER A 77 -1.95 -0.12 -12.42
C SER A 77 -3.25 0.41 -11.83
N ASP A 78 -4.19 -0.50 -11.59
CA ASP A 78 -5.27 -0.25 -10.62
C ASP A 78 -4.73 -0.15 -9.18
N TYR A 79 -5.61 0.20 -8.25
CA TYR A 79 -5.31 0.25 -6.82
C TYR A 79 -5.75 -1.04 -6.12
N LEU A 80 -4.86 -1.60 -5.30
CA LEU A 80 -5.18 -2.68 -4.38
C LEU A 80 -5.37 -2.10 -2.97
N ASN A 81 -6.46 -2.51 -2.31
CA ASN A 81 -6.62 -2.30 -0.87
C ASN A 81 -7.25 -3.54 -0.22
N ILE A 82 -6.64 -4.04 0.84
CA ILE A 82 -7.07 -5.24 1.57
C ILE A 82 -7.00 -4.98 3.07
N VAL A 83 -8.15 -5.06 3.73
CA VAL A 83 -8.23 -5.11 5.19
C VAL A 83 -8.16 -6.56 5.66
N VAL A 84 -7.23 -6.85 6.57
CA VAL A 84 -6.98 -8.18 7.13
C VAL A 84 -7.79 -8.36 8.41
N HIS A 85 -8.40 -9.53 8.55
CA HIS A 85 -9.10 -9.89 9.76
C HIS A 85 -8.12 -9.99 10.94
N GLN A 86 -8.51 -9.45 12.10
CA GLN A 86 -7.81 -9.67 13.35
C GLN A 86 -8.80 -9.98 14.49
N PRO A 87 -8.46 -10.90 15.40
CA PRO A 87 -9.29 -11.18 16.57
C PRO A 87 -9.26 -9.99 17.53
N ASP A 88 -10.34 -9.82 18.31
CA ASP A 88 -10.45 -8.70 19.27
C ASP A 88 -9.26 -8.62 20.23
N LYS A 89 -8.73 -9.76 20.69
CA LYS A 89 -7.55 -9.81 21.55
C LYS A 89 -6.34 -9.08 20.95
N VAL A 90 -6.14 -9.16 19.63
CA VAL A 90 -5.05 -8.45 18.93
C VAL A 90 -5.34 -6.95 18.86
N LEU A 91 -6.58 -6.59 18.51
CA LEU A 91 -7.00 -5.19 18.39
C LEU A 91 -7.00 -4.47 19.75
N GLU A 92 -7.37 -5.16 20.81
CA GLU A 92 -7.38 -4.65 22.19
C GLU A 92 -5.98 -4.51 22.78
N ASN A 93 -4.98 -5.24 22.25
CA ASN A 93 -3.60 -5.15 22.73
C ASN A 93 -2.78 -4.05 22.03
N MET A 94 -3.41 -3.23 21.18
CA MET A 94 -2.78 -2.05 20.59
C MET A 94 -2.47 -0.98 21.65
N SER A 95 -1.45 -0.16 21.37
CA SER A 95 -1.21 1.08 22.13
C SER A 95 -2.41 2.03 22.05
N ASP A 96 -2.58 2.89 23.04
CA ASP A 96 -3.69 3.87 23.06
C ASP A 96 -3.68 4.78 21.83
N TRP A 97 -2.48 5.18 21.38
CA TRP A 97 -2.35 5.99 20.19
C TRP A 97 -2.86 5.24 18.94
N CYS A 98 -2.46 3.97 18.75
CA CYS A 98 -2.94 3.14 17.64
C CYS A 98 -4.46 2.94 17.70
N LYS A 99 -5.02 2.66 18.88
CA LYS A 99 -6.47 2.53 19.08
C LYS A 99 -7.21 3.79 18.67
N VAL A 100 -6.74 4.96 19.07
CA VAL A 100 -7.37 6.25 18.71
C VAL A 100 -7.31 6.49 17.21
N GLN A 101 -6.15 6.28 16.58
CA GLN A 101 -6.00 6.49 15.13
C GLN A 101 -6.87 5.53 14.33
N HIS A 102 -6.78 4.23 14.61
CA HIS A 102 -7.50 3.20 13.86
C HIS A 102 -9.00 3.21 14.13
N LYS A 103 -9.44 3.68 15.31
CA LYS A 103 -10.86 3.95 15.56
C LYS A 103 -11.36 5.14 14.75
N LYS A 104 -10.58 6.22 14.66
CA LYS A 104 -10.94 7.42 13.89
C LYS A 104 -11.06 7.11 12.40
N SER A 105 -10.23 6.21 11.88
CA SER A 105 -10.24 5.81 10.47
C SER A 105 -11.29 4.75 10.12
N GLY A 106 -11.95 4.15 11.13
CA GLY A 106 -12.87 3.02 10.98
C GLY A 106 -12.18 1.66 10.83
N LEU A 107 -10.85 1.61 10.78
CA LEU A 107 -10.10 0.40 10.47
C LEU A 107 -10.32 -0.73 11.49
N ILE A 108 -10.50 -0.41 12.77
CA ILE A 108 -10.77 -1.43 13.80
C ILE A 108 -12.04 -2.22 13.47
N ASP A 109 -13.11 -1.52 13.08
CA ASP A 109 -14.38 -2.17 12.78
C ASP A 109 -14.32 -2.91 11.44
N GLU A 110 -13.59 -2.38 10.46
CA GLU A 110 -13.32 -3.08 9.21
C GLU A 110 -12.52 -4.37 9.41
N CYS A 111 -11.49 -4.38 10.28
CA CYS A 111 -10.75 -5.59 10.64
C CYS A 111 -11.63 -6.64 11.29
N ARG A 112 -12.56 -6.25 12.18
CA ARG A 112 -13.52 -7.18 12.79
C ARG A 112 -14.46 -7.80 11.76
N LEU A 113 -14.93 -7.00 10.81
CA LEU A 113 -15.86 -7.43 9.77
C LEU A 113 -15.19 -8.19 8.61
N SER A 114 -13.89 -7.94 8.39
CA SER A 114 -13.13 -8.61 7.35
C SER A 114 -13.14 -10.11 7.56
N LYS A 115 -13.27 -10.84 6.46
CA LYS A 115 -13.12 -12.29 6.40
C LYS A 115 -11.80 -12.70 5.76
N THR A 116 -10.98 -11.73 5.36
CA THR A 116 -9.72 -11.97 4.66
C THR A 116 -8.65 -12.36 5.67
N THR A 117 -8.12 -13.56 5.53
CA THR A 117 -6.97 -14.03 6.30
C THR A 117 -5.67 -13.35 5.83
N LEU A 118 -4.61 -13.46 6.64
CA LEU A 118 -3.30 -12.92 6.28
C LEU A 118 -2.76 -13.61 5.01
N GLU A 119 -2.97 -14.92 4.89
CA GLU A 119 -2.55 -15.75 3.77
C GLU A 119 -3.27 -15.34 2.47
N GLU A 120 -4.58 -15.10 2.54
CA GLU A 120 -5.36 -14.61 1.39
C GLU A 120 -4.93 -13.19 0.99
N ALA A 121 -4.65 -12.32 1.97
CA ALA A 121 -4.14 -10.98 1.70
C ALA A 121 -2.78 -11.03 1.00
N GLN A 122 -1.87 -11.90 1.45
CA GLN A 122 -0.59 -12.13 0.80
C GLN A 122 -0.78 -12.62 -0.64
N GLN A 123 -1.63 -13.63 -0.86
CA GLN A 123 -1.82 -14.21 -2.19
C GLN A 123 -2.45 -13.21 -3.16
N ARG A 124 -3.45 -12.44 -2.71
CA ARG A 124 -4.07 -11.40 -3.54
C ARG A 124 -3.10 -10.30 -3.91
N THR A 125 -2.25 -9.88 -2.96
CA THR A 125 -1.21 -8.88 -3.22
C THR A 125 -0.13 -9.42 -4.16
N LEU A 126 0.30 -10.67 -3.96
CA LEU A 126 1.25 -11.31 -4.87
C LEU A 126 0.69 -11.41 -6.29
N ASN A 127 -0.56 -11.85 -6.46
CA ASN A 127 -1.21 -11.93 -7.77
C ASN A 127 -1.29 -10.54 -8.43
N PHE A 128 -1.59 -9.49 -7.64
CA PHE A 128 -1.58 -8.12 -8.13
C PHE A 128 -0.18 -7.74 -8.65
N LEU A 129 0.88 -8.01 -7.91
CA LEU A 129 2.25 -7.73 -8.35
C LEU A 129 2.63 -8.54 -9.59
N GLU A 130 2.29 -9.83 -9.60
CA GLU A 130 2.56 -10.72 -10.72
C GLU A 130 1.89 -10.25 -12.01
N ASN A 131 0.75 -9.57 -11.95
CA ASN A 131 0.09 -9.06 -13.15
C ASN A 131 0.75 -7.79 -13.71
N HIS A 132 1.52 -7.05 -12.92
CA HIS A 132 1.97 -5.71 -13.30
C HIS A 132 3.50 -5.53 -13.36
N VAL A 133 4.28 -6.33 -12.63
CA VAL A 133 5.75 -6.16 -12.55
C VAL A 133 6.50 -7.49 -12.63
N PRO A 134 7.73 -7.51 -13.18
CA PRO A 134 8.55 -8.71 -13.21
C PRO A 134 9.14 -9.00 -11.82
N LYS A 135 9.30 -10.29 -11.52
CA LYS A 135 9.88 -10.76 -10.26
C LYS A 135 11.32 -10.29 -10.08
N GLY A 136 11.61 -9.72 -8.92
CA GLY A 136 12.95 -9.43 -8.41
C GLY A 136 13.58 -8.13 -8.92
N VAL A 137 12.86 -7.33 -9.71
CA VAL A 137 13.45 -6.15 -10.39
C VAL A 137 12.91 -4.83 -9.85
N CYS A 138 11.60 -4.73 -9.61
CA CYS A 138 10.98 -3.47 -9.21
C CYS A 138 11.17 -3.18 -7.70
N PRO A 139 11.59 -1.97 -7.31
CA PRO A 139 11.79 -1.60 -5.91
C PRO A 139 10.47 -1.32 -5.20
N LEU A 140 10.49 -1.49 -3.87
CA LEU A 140 9.40 -1.08 -2.98
C LEU A 140 9.54 0.41 -2.65
N ALA A 141 8.47 1.18 -2.78
CA ALA A 141 8.44 2.62 -2.51
C ALA A 141 7.35 2.98 -1.52
N GLY A 142 7.60 4.03 -0.75
CA GLY A 142 6.65 4.55 0.24
C GLY A 142 7.31 5.50 1.22
N ASN A 143 6.55 5.96 2.21
CA ASN A 143 7.03 6.87 3.24
C ASN A 143 7.41 6.09 4.51
N SER A 144 8.69 6.14 4.89
CA SER A 144 9.23 5.29 5.96
C SER A 144 9.03 3.79 5.66
N VAL A 145 9.07 3.44 4.36
CA VAL A 145 8.69 2.12 3.82
C VAL A 145 9.62 1.00 4.27
N TYR A 146 10.77 1.34 4.86
CA TYR A 146 11.59 0.37 5.58
C TYR A 146 10.77 -0.38 6.64
N MET A 147 9.88 0.30 7.37
CA MET A 147 9.04 -0.36 8.37
C MET A 147 8.06 -1.33 7.72
N ASP A 148 7.39 -0.95 6.63
CA ASP A 148 6.53 -1.86 5.86
C ASP A 148 7.32 -3.08 5.39
N ARG A 149 8.52 -2.87 4.84
CA ARG A 149 9.41 -3.96 4.41
C ARG A 149 9.72 -4.96 5.54
N THR A 150 9.91 -4.50 6.78
CA THR A 150 10.19 -5.39 7.91
C THR A 150 9.00 -6.31 8.24
N PHE A 151 7.77 -5.81 8.13
CA PHE A 151 6.57 -6.63 8.28
C PHE A 151 6.38 -7.58 7.10
N LEU A 152 6.64 -7.15 5.86
CA LEU A 152 6.58 -8.02 4.69
C LEU A 152 7.53 -9.22 4.84
N LYS A 153 8.77 -8.99 5.28
CA LYS A 153 9.75 -10.08 5.50
C LYS A 153 9.23 -11.17 6.44
N LYS A 154 8.51 -10.79 7.50
CA LYS A 154 8.02 -11.73 8.50
C LYS A 154 6.67 -12.35 8.13
N TYR A 155 5.71 -11.52 7.73
CA TYR A 155 4.31 -11.91 7.60
C TYR A 155 3.88 -12.20 6.17
N MET A 156 4.57 -11.63 5.18
CA MET A 156 4.26 -11.82 3.76
C MET A 156 5.53 -12.09 2.92
N PRO A 157 6.32 -13.13 3.26
CA PRO A 157 7.64 -13.34 2.67
C PRO A 157 7.60 -13.59 1.16
N LEU A 158 6.48 -14.07 0.61
CA LEU A 158 6.36 -14.25 -0.85
C LEU A 158 6.41 -12.90 -1.58
N ILE A 159 5.82 -11.86 -0.99
CA ILE A 159 5.85 -10.49 -1.54
C ILE A 159 7.25 -9.90 -1.39
N ASP A 160 7.86 -10.02 -0.21
CA ASP A 160 9.23 -9.51 0.04
C ASP A 160 10.23 -10.11 -0.96
N ASN A 161 10.15 -11.43 -1.19
CA ASN A 161 10.99 -12.14 -2.15
C ASN A 161 10.64 -11.87 -3.62
N TYR A 162 9.44 -11.34 -3.89
CA TYR A 162 9.03 -10.95 -5.24
C TYR A 162 9.61 -9.60 -5.65
N LEU A 163 9.81 -8.70 -4.70
CA LEU A 163 10.29 -7.34 -4.94
C LEU A 163 11.82 -7.27 -4.89
N HIS A 164 12.40 -6.29 -5.58
CA HIS A 164 13.82 -6.01 -5.47
C HIS A 164 14.19 -5.63 -4.02
N TYR A 165 15.43 -5.90 -3.61
CA TYR A 165 15.89 -5.68 -2.22
C TYR A 165 15.98 -4.20 -1.83
N ARG A 166 16.13 -3.31 -2.81
CA ARG A 166 16.18 -1.85 -2.59
C ARG A 166 14.79 -1.29 -2.33
N ILE A 167 14.78 -0.21 -1.56
CA ILE A 167 13.60 0.62 -1.34
C ILE A 167 13.82 2.03 -1.87
N ILE A 168 12.73 2.69 -2.25
CA ILE A 168 12.66 4.13 -2.48
C ILE A 168 11.90 4.73 -1.30
N ASP A 169 12.64 5.16 -0.27
CA ASP A 169 12.03 5.73 0.92
C ASP A 169 11.97 7.26 0.83
N ILE A 170 10.78 7.79 0.58
CA ILE A 170 10.60 9.24 0.39
C ILE A 170 10.83 10.04 1.67
N SER A 171 10.82 9.39 2.85
CA SER A 171 11.20 10.04 4.11
C SER A 171 12.67 10.49 4.10
N THR A 172 13.54 9.75 3.41
CA THR A 172 14.96 10.12 3.24
C THR A 172 15.09 11.45 2.52
N ILE A 173 14.37 11.63 1.41
CA ILE A 173 14.38 12.88 0.65
C ILE A 173 13.79 14.02 1.49
N LYS A 174 12.67 13.75 2.16
CA LYS A 174 12.02 14.72 3.04
C LYS A 174 12.98 15.23 4.11
N ASP A 175 13.68 14.35 4.80
CA ASP A 175 14.58 14.75 5.89
C ASP A 175 15.86 15.43 5.39
N LEU A 176 16.39 15.08 4.22
CA LEU A 176 17.52 15.77 3.60
C LEU A 176 17.18 17.18 3.10
N ALA A 177 15.91 17.43 2.76
CA ALA A 177 15.44 18.72 2.24
C ALA A 177 14.99 19.71 3.33
N ARG A 178 15.06 19.34 4.61
CA ARG A 178 14.71 20.21 5.76
C ARG A 178 15.80 21.25 6.01
#